data_AF-A0A957P6H4-F1
#
_entry.id   AF-A0A957P6H4-F1
#
_cell.length_a   1.000
_cell.length_b   1.000
_cell.length_c   1.000
_cell.angle_alpha   90.00
_cell.angle_beta   90.00
_cell.angle_gamma   90.00
#
_symmetry.space_group_name_H-M   'P 1'
#
loop_
_entity.id
_entity.type
_entity.pdbx_description
1 polymer ?
#
loop_
_entity_poly.entity_id
_entity_poly.type
_entity_poly.pdbx_seq_one_letter_code
_entity_poly.pdbx_strand_id
1 'polypeptide(L)'
;MKKYSFWLRMLLGVSLFALLFYTVDTEEFKSALLNSNPIFIVIAYIIGIADRILMAYKWNILLRVKGITISLYKATTTYLTSTFLGLFLPTTVGGDGVRAYAIAREGYASGDVISSVVMERILGMMALMLFVMGSISLSIFWLGQRFFPDIDNLFWGVTAFFVLSIVLLAITFNSTITSRGLKLLSGLERMPLGKKILKVLNSVTESYVGYSRNKKELGLFFAWCMVENLFPIA
;
A
#
# COMPACT_ATOMS: atom_id res chain seq x y z
N MET A 1 -16.67 -12.97 23.48
CA MET A 1 -16.38 -11.56 23.07
C MET A 1 -16.48 -11.30 21.55
N LYS A 2 -16.24 -12.27 20.64
CA LYS A 2 -16.30 -12.05 19.17
C LYS A 2 -17.70 -11.75 18.59
N LYS A 3 -18.79 -12.20 19.24
CA LYS A 3 -20.18 -12.09 18.70
C LYS A 3 -20.68 -10.64 18.66
N TYR A 4 -20.36 -9.81 19.67
CA TYR A 4 -20.80 -8.40 19.72
C TYR A 4 -20.11 -7.50 18.69
N SER A 5 -18.85 -7.81 18.34
CA SER A 5 -18.10 -7.04 17.32
C SER A 5 -18.69 -7.19 15.92
N PHE A 6 -19.28 -8.35 15.59
CA PHE A 6 -19.93 -8.57 14.29
C PHE A 6 -21.21 -7.72 14.16
N TRP A 7 -22.10 -7.80 15.15
CA TRP A 7 -23.35 -7.03 15.14
C TRP A 7 -23.10 -5.52 15.15
N LEU A 8 -22.13 -5.04 15.93
CA LEU A 8 -21.79 -3.62 15.96
C LEU A 8 -21.28 -3.11 14.60
N ARG A 9 -20.47 -3.89 13.88
CA ARG A 9 -19.99 -3.56 12.54
C ARG A 9 -21.11 -3.59 11.50
N MET A 10 -22.03 -4.56 11.61
CA MET A 10 -23.19 -4.63 10.73
C MET A 10 -24.12 -3.43 10.95
N LEU A 11 -24.36 -3.06 12.21
CA LEU A 11 -25.19 -1.91 12.58
C LEU A 11 -24.54 -0.61 12.10
N LEU A 12 -23.22 -0.44 12.29
CA LEU A 12 -22.47 0.68 11.72
C LEU A 12 -22.55 0.73 10.20
N GLY A 13 -22.40 -0.40 9.51
CA GLY A 13 -22.50 -0.48 8.06
C GLY A 13 -23.89 -0.07 7.57
N VAL A 14 -24.95 -0.61 8.16
CA VAL A 14 -26.34 -0.26 7.83
C VAL A 14 -26.62 1.21 8.15
N SER A 15 -26.17 1.72 9.29
CA SER A 15 -26.32 3.13 9.66
C SER A 15 -25.58 4.06 8.70
N LEU A 16 -24.37 3.71 8.26
CA LEU A 16 -23.63 4.48 7.26
C LEU A 16 -24.34 4.49 5.91
N PHE A 17 -24.84 3.33 5.45
CA PHE A 17 -25.63 3.27 4.21
C PHE A 17 -26.92 4.08 4.32
N ALA A 18 -27.65 3.95 5.43
CA ALA A 18 -28.87 4.72 5.67
C ALA A 18 -28.60 6.22 5.71
N LEU A 19 -27.50 6.64 6.35
CA LEU A 19 -27.08 8.03 6.38
C LEU A 19 -26.69 8.52 4.98
N LEU A 20 -26.00 7.70 4.19
CA LEU A 20 -25.66 8.01 2.81
C LEU A 20 -26.92 8.22 1.95
N PHE A 21 -27.89 7.31 2.02
CA PHE A 21 -29.18 7.46 1.33
C PHE A 21 -30.03 8.63 1.84
N TYR A 22 -29.87 9.01 3.11
CA TYR A 22 -30.55 10.17 3.68
C TYR A 22 -29.91 11.50 3.25
N THR A 23 -28.58 11.53 3.10
CA THR A 23 -27.83 12.75 2.71
C THR A 23 -27.74 12.96 1.21
N VAL A 24 -27.82 11.89 0.42
CA VAL A 24 -27.74 11.97 -1.04
C VAL A 24 -29.13 12.23 -1.59
N ASP A 25 -29.28 13.34 -2.30
CA ASP A 25 -30.47 13.59 -3.09
C ASP A 25 -30.54 12.55 -4.22
N THR A 26 -31.51 11.64 -4.10
CA THR A 26 -31.69 10.54 -5.06
C THR A 26 -32.06 11.03 -6.45
N GLU A 27 -32.70 12.20 -6.57
CA GLU A 27 -33.06 12.80 -7.85
C GLU A 27 -31.83 13.44 -8.50
N GLU A 28 -30.98 14.10 -7.71
CA GLU A 28 -29.70 14.64 -8.19
C GLU A 28 -28.76 13.51 -8.66
N PHE A 29 -28.68 12.39 -7.92
CA PHE A 29 -27.91 11.22 -8.31
C PHE A 29 -28.39 10.61 -9.63
N LYS A 30 -29.71 10.41 -9.80
CA LYS A 30 -30.29 9.90 -11.05
C LYS A 30 -30.03 10.85 -12.21
N SER A 31 -30.22 12.15 -11.99
CA SER A 31 -29.97 13.18 -12.99
C SER A 31 -28.50 13.19 -13.41
N ALA A 32 -27.57 13.14 -12.46
CA ALA A 32 -26.14 13.06 -12.74
C ALA A 32 -25.78 11.81 -13.55
N LEU A 33 -26.37 10.65 -13.23
CA LEU A 33 -26.13 9.41 -13.95
C LEU A 33 -26.67 9.45 -15.38
N LEU A 34 -27.90 9.94 -15.57
CA LEU A 34 -28.55 10.02 -16.88
C LEU A 34 -27.93 11.10 -17.79
N ASN A 35 -27.43 12.19 -17.22
CA ASN A 35 -26.76 13.27 -17.96
C ASN A 35 -25.26 13.03 -18.14
N SER A 36 -24.69 12.00 -17.51
CA SER A 36 -23.28 11.66 -17.68
C SER A 36 -23.01 11.09 -19.07
N ASN A 37 -21.91 11.51 -19.69
CA ASN A 37 -21.52 10.95 -20.97
C ASN A 37 -20.96 9.52 -20.75
N PRO A 38 -21.57 8.49 -21.37
CA PRO A 38 -21.17 7.09 -21.17
C PRO A 38 -19.72 6.80 -21.58
N ILE A 39 -19.14 7.60 -22.46
CA ILE A 39 -17.74 7.48 -22.86
C ILE A 39 -16.82 7.69 -21.66
N PHE A 40 -17.08 8.67 -20.79
CA PHE A 40 -16.26 8.90 -19.60
C PHE A 40 -16.40 7.76 -18.58
N ILE A 41 -17.57 7.14 -18.47
CA ILE A 41 -17.78 5.95 -17.61
C ILE A 41 -16.92 4.79 -18.13
N VAL A 42 -16.95 4.52 -19.44
CA VAL A 42 -16.16 3.45 -20.04
C VAL A 42 -14.66 3.72 -19.89
N ILE A 43 -14.22 4.96 -20.11
CA ILE A 43 -12.82 5.36 -19.90
C ILE A 43 -12.41 5.12 -18.44
N ALA A 44 -13.19 5.60 -17.46
CA ALA A 44 -12.91 5.40 -16.04
C ALA A 44 -12.83 3.91 -15.67
N TYR A 45 -13.73 3.08 -16.22
CA TYR A 45 -13.71 1.64 -16.02
C TYR A 45 -12.45 0.97 -16.58
N ILE A 46 -12.06 1.30 -17.81
CA ILE A 46 -10.84 0.78 -18.45
C ILE A 46 -9.61 1.18 -17.64
N ILE A 47 -9.53 2.45 -17.23
CA ILE A 47 -8.44 2.97 -16.41
C ILE A 47 -8.39 2.22 -15.06
N GLY A 48 -9.53 1.97 -14.42
CA GLY A 48 -9.62 1.19 -13.19
C GLY A 48 -9.13 -0.26 -13.36
N ILE A 49 -9.47 -0.92 -14.46
CA ILE A 49 -8.93 -2.26 -14.77
C ILE A 49 -7.42 -2.21 -14.99
N ALA A 50 -6.93 -1.24 -15.76
CA ALA A 50 -5.52 -1.08 -16.05
C ALA A 50 -4.71 -0.87 -14.76
N ASP A 51 -5.22 -0.06 -13.84
CA ASP A 51 -4.66 0.11 -12.50
C ASP A 51 -4.59 -1.21 -11.71
N ARG A 52 -5.67 -2.01 -11.68
CA ARG A 52 -5.66 -3.32 -11.01
C ARG A 52 -4.66 -4.30 -11.63
N ILE A 53 -4.46 -4.24 -12.95
CA ILE A 53 -3.43 -5.05 -13.63
C ILE A 53 -2.03 -4.55 -13.25
N LEU A 54 -1.81 -3.25 -13.21
CA LEU A 54 -0.54 -2.64 -12.79
C LEU A 54 -0.18 -3.03 -11.36
N MET A 55 -1.15 -3.00 -10.44
CA MET A 55 -1.01 -3.50 -9.07
C MET A 55 -0.51 -4.95 -9.02
N ALA A 56 -1.17 -5.82 -9.78
CA ALA A 56 -0.79 -7.23 -9.84
C ALA A 56 0.59 -7.44 -10.47
N TYR A 57 0.95 -6.64 -11.48
CA TYR A 57 2.28 -6.66 -12.10
C TYR A 57 3.38 -6.27 -11.11
N LYS A 58 3.18 -5.16 -10.38
CA LYS A 58 4.09 -4.70 -9.33
C LYS A 58 4.30 -5.77 -8.26
N TRP A 59 3.23 -6.44 -7.83
CA TRP A 59 3.35 -7.57 -6.91
C TRP A 59 4.10 -8.76 -7.53
N ASN A 60 3.86 -9.07 -8.81
CA ASN A 60 4.55 -10.14 -9.52
C ASN A 60 6.07 -9.92 -9.58
N ILE A 61 6.53 -8.67 -9.75
CA ILE A 61 7.94 -8.32 -9.64
C ILE A 61 8.49 -8.72 -8.26
N LEU A 62 7.77 -8.40 -7.18
CA LEU A 62 8.21 -8.72 -5.82
C LEU A 62 8.24 -10.23 -5.54
N LEU A 63 7.31 -10.99 -6.13
CA LEU A 63 7.32 -12.45 -6.06
C LEU A 63 8.54 -13.05 -6.79
N ARG A 64 8.90 -12.52 -7.96
CA ARG A 64 10.07 -13.00 -8.74
C ARG A 64 11.38 -12.81 -8.00
N VAL A 65 11.54 -11.73 -7.24
CA VAL A 65 12.72 -11.50 -6.39
C VAL A 65 12.89 -12.60 -5.33
N LYS A 66 11.81 -13.29 -4.97
CA LYS A 66 11.80 -14.45 -4.06
C LYS A 66 11.89 -15.80 -4.77
N GLY A 67 12.15 -15.80 -6.07
CA GLY A 67 12.14 -17.02 -6.89
C GLY A 67 10.74 -17.59 -7.12
N ILE A 68 9.67 -16.85 -6.77
CA ILE A 68 8.29 -17.26 -7.01
C ILE A 68 7.91 -16.79 -8.42
N THR A 69 7.85 -17.74 -9.35
CA THR A 69 7.56 -17.48 -10.75
C THR A 69 6.12 -17.86 -11.09
N ILE A 70 5.24 -16.86 -11.13
CA ILE A 70 3.85 -17.01 -11.59
C ILE A 70 3.59 -16.11 -12.80
N SER A 71 2.67 -16.51 -13.68
CA SER A 71 2.25 -15.70 -14.82
C SER A 71 1.55 -14.41 -14.35
N LEU A 72 1.61 -13.35 -15.17
CA LEU A 72 0.89 -12.10 -14.86
C LEU A 72 -0.62 -12.35 -14.73
N TYR A 73 -1.20 -13.18 -15.60
CA TYR A 73 -2.60 -13.56 -15.52
C TYR A 73 -2.96 -14.17 -14.15
N LYS A 74 -2.10 -15.06 -13.64
CA LYS A 74 -2.30 -15.66 -12.31
C LYS A 74 -2.17 -14.62 -11.20
N ALA A 75 -1.19 -13.72 -11.29
CA ALA A 75 -1.04 -12.63 -10.34
C ALA A 75 -2.29 -11.73 -10.33
N THR A 76 -2.79 -11.34 -11.51
CA THR A 76 -3.98 -10.49 -11.68
C THR A 76 -5.24 -11.15 -11.15
N THR A 77 -5.52 -12.40 -11.53
CA THR A 77 -6.69 -13.13 -11.04
C THR A 77 -6.65 -13.32 -9.52
N THR A 78 -5.47 -13.60 -8.95
CA THR A 78 -5.27 -13.69 -7.50
C THR A 78 -5.50 -12.33 -6.83
N TYR A 79 -4.99 -11.25 -7.41
CA TYR A 79 -5.16 -9.88 -6.89
C TYR A 79 -6.64 -9.48 -6.89
N LEU A 80 -7.35 -9.66 -8.01
CA LEU A 80 -8.78 -9.34 -8.14
C LEU A 80 -9.64 -10.16 -7.18
N THR A 81 -9.39 -11.47 -7.07
CA THR A 81 -10.11 -12.35 -6.14
C THR A 81 -9.90 -11.90 -4.69
N SER A 82 -8.67 -11.50 -4.36
CA SER A 82 -8.29 -11.04 -3.02
C SER A 82 -8.87 -9.66 -2.70
N THR A 83 -8.93 -8.76 -3.68
CA THR A 83 -9.63 -7.47 -3.56
C THR A 83 -11.13 -7.69 -3.33
N PHE A 84 -11.76 -8.56 -4.14
CA PHE A 84 -13.18 -8.88 -4.01
C PHE A 84 -13.51 -9.50 -2.64
N LEU A 85 -12.76 -10.52 -2.21
CA LEU A 85 -12.93 -11.12 -0.89
C LEU A 85 -12.60 -10.12 0.23
N GLY A 86 -11.66 -9.21 -0.02
CA GLY A 86 -11.34 -8.09 0.86
C GLY A 86 -12.53 -7.19 1.16
N LEU A 87 -13.50 -7.04 0.25
CA LEU A 87 -14.71 -6.24 0.47
C LEU A 87 -15.62 -6.82 1.57
N PHE A 88 -15.60 -8.14 1.74
CA PHE A 88 -16.40 -8.84 2.76
C PHE A 88 -15.62 -9.07 4.06
N LEU A 89 -14.30 -8.93 4.02
CA LEU A 89 -13.44 -9.13 5.17
C LEU A 89 -13.33 -7.81 5.95
N PRO A 90 -13.66 -7.80 7.26
CA PRO A 90 -13.70 -6.58 8.04
C PRO A 90 -12.30 -6.06 8.43
N THR A 91 -11.25 -6.56 7.79
CA THR A 91 -9.87 -6.12 7.96
C THR A 91 -9.23 -5.95 6.58
N THR A 92 -8.55 -4.83 6.37
CA THR A 92 -7.71 -4.58 5.18
C THR A 92 -6.64 -5.65 5.00
N VAL A 93 -6.18 -6.23 6.11
CA VAL A 93 -5.26 -7.39 6.14
C VAL A 93 -5.90 -8.67 5.61
N GLY A 94 -7.23 -8.78 5.64
CA GLY A 94 -7.97 -9.95 5.17
C GLY A 94 -7.76 -10.22 3.68
N GLY A 95 -7.92 -9.21 2.83
CA GLY A 95 -7.67 -9.35 1.39
C GLY A 95 -6.21 -9.69 1.07
N ASP A 96 -5.27 -9.04 1.75
CA ASP A 96 -3.84 -9.36 1.61
C ASP A 96 -3.49 -10.79 2.07
N GLY A 97 -4.15 -11.26 3.13
CA GLY A 97 -4.03 -12.63 3.61
C GLY A 97 -4.55 -13.64 2.61
N VAL A 98 -5.63 -13.32 1.87
CA VAL A 98 -6.19 -14.20 0.83
C VAL A 98 -5.20 -14.40 -0.31
N ARG A 99 -4.58 -13.35 -0.85
CA ARG A 99 -3.57 -13.51 -1.92
C ARG A 99 -2.35 -14.27 -1.44
N ALA A 100 -1.90 -14.00 -0.21
CA ALA A 100 -0.76 -14.70 0.36
C ALA A 100 -1.06 -16.19 0.57
N TYR A 101 -2.25 -16.52 1.06
CA TYR A 101 -2.71 -17.89 1.22
C TYR A 101 -2.85 -18.61 -0.13
N ALA A 102 -3.44 -17.95 -1.13
CA ALA A 102 -3.66 -18.51 -2.46
C ALA A 102 -2.35 -18.97 -3.11
N ILE A 103 -1.30 -18.13 -3.08
CA ILE A 103 0.01 -18.50 -3.63
C ILE A 103 0.75 -19.50 -2.74
N ALA A 104 0.69 -19.36 -1.41
CA ALA A 104 1.34 -20.30 -0.50
C ALA A 104 0.79 -21.74 -0.64
N ARG A 105 -0.50 -21.90 -0.96
CA ARG A 105 -1.13 -23.21 -1.19
C ARG A 105 -0.60 -23.93 -2.44
N GLU A 106 0.06 -23.22 -3.35
CA GLU A 106 0.67 -23.79 -4.56
C GLU A 106 2.06 -24.40 -4.32
N GLY A 107 2.50 -24.47 -3.06
CA GLY A 107 3.77 -25.11 -2.66
C GLY A 107 4.92 -24.13 -2.43
N TYR A 108 4.68 -22.83 -2.59
CA TYR A 108 5.67 -21.79 -2.28
C TYR A 108 5.79 -21.56 -0.76
N ALA A 109 7.00 -21.22 -0.31
CA ALA A 109 7.25 -20.94 1.09
C ALA A 109 6.39 -19.77 1.58
N SER A 110 5.53 -20.00 2.57
CA SER A 110 4.58 -18.97 3.05
C SER A 110 5.29 -17.73 3.58
N GLY A 111 6.49 -17.88 4.15
CA GLY A 111 7.32 -16.75 4.60
C GLY A 111 7.71 -15.80 3.47
N ASP A 112 8.08 -16.34 2.31
CA ASP A 112 8.46 -15.55 1.14
C ASP A 112 7.26 -14.85 0.48
N VAL A 113 6.11 -15.53 0.45
CA VAL A 113 4.87 -14.93 -0.06
C VAL A 113 4.41 -13.79 0.86
N ILE A 114 4.35 -14.02 2.18
CA ILE A 114 3.93 -13.00 3.15
C ILE A 114 4.88 -11.80 3.11
N SER A 115 6.19 -12.05 3.02
CA SER A 115 7.16 -10.95 2.97
C SER A 115 7.03 -10.13 1.68
N SER A 116 6.66 -10.73 0.55
CA SER A 116 6.37 -9.98 -0.68
C SER A 116 5.23 -8.98 -0.51
N VAL A 117 4.17 -9.37 0.20
CA VAL A 117 3.00 -8.53 0.48
C VAL A 117 3.36 -7.40 1.45
N VAL A 118 4.12 -7.70 2.49
CA VAL A 118 4.61 -6.69 3.44
C VAL A 118 5.52 -5.68 2.73
N MET A 119 6.41 -6.15 1.86
CA MET A 119 7.31 -5.29 1.10
C MET A 119 6.56 -4.41 0.11
N GLU A 120 5.53 -4.92 -0.56
CA GLU A 120 4.65 -4.11 -1.40
C GLU A 120 4.03 -2.95 -0.61
N ARG A 121 3.54 -3.22 0.60
CA ARG A 121 2.95 -2.19 1.47
C ARG A 121 3.96 -1.16 1.91
N ILE A 122 5.15 -1.58 2.35
CA ILE A 122 6.22 -0.66 2.78
C ILE A 122 6.66 0.22 1.62
N LEU A 123 6.96 -0.37 0.47
CA LEU A 123 7.43 0.36 -0.71
C LEU A 123 6.35 1.30 -1.25
N GLY A 124 5.08 0.87 -1.25
CA GLY A 124 3.95 1.72 -1.62
C GLY A 124 3.77 2.90 -0.68
N MET A 125 3.82 2.68 0.64
CA MET A 125 3.74 3.75 1.64
C MET A 125 4.91 4.74 1.53
N MET A 126 6.13 4.23 1.30
CA MET A 126 7.31 5.06 1.08
C MET A 126 7.18 5.92 -0.17
N ALA A 127 6.72 5.32 -1.28
CA ALA A 127 6.48 6.04 -2.52
C ALA A 127 5.42 7.13 -2.33
N LEU A 128 4.30 6.81 -1.68
CA LEU A 128 3.25 7.78 -1.40
C LEU A 128 3.73 8.92 -0.49
N MET A 129 4.48 8.59 0.57
CA MET A 129 5.06 9.59 1.47
C MET A 129 6.00 10.54 0.72
N LEU A 130 6.92 10.01 -0.08
CA LEU A 130 7.84 10.83 -0.87
C LEU A 130 7.10 11.68 -1.90
N PHE A 131 6.07 11.13 -2.53
CA PHE A 131 5.26 11.88 -3.47
C PHE A 131 4.55 13.05 -2.80
N VAL A 132 3.79 12.80 -1.71
CA VAL A 132 3.05 13.83 -0.97
C VAL A 132 3.98 14.93 -0.48
N MET A 133 5.11 14.56 0.11
CA MET A 133 6.07 15.53 0.64
C MET A 133 6.74 16.34 -0.47
N GLY A 134 7.11 15.69 -1.58
CA GLY A 134 7.64 16.38 -2.76
C GLY A 134 6.62 17.36 -3.34
N SER A 135 5.36 16.97 -3.45
CA SER A 135 4.26 17.82 -3.92
C SER A 135 4.04 19.03 -3.00
N ILE A 136 4.06 18.84 -1.68
CA ILE A 136 3.91 19.94 -0.71
C ILE A 136 5.12 20.88 -0.80
N SER A 137 6.35 20.37 -0.79
CA SER A 137 7.56 21.19 -0.93
C SER A 137 7.53 22.00 -2.23
N LEU A 138 7.15 21.39 -3.36
CA LEU A 138 7.03 22.08 -4.64
C LEU A 138 5.92 23.14 -4.63
N SER A 139 4.76 22.82 -4.04
CA SER A 139 3.64 23.75 -3.91
C SER A 139 4.02 24.97 -3.05
N ILE A 140 4.70 24.75 -1.92
CA ILE A 140 5.16 25.86 -1.06
C ILE A 140 6.23 26.69 -1.78
N PHE A 141 7.15 26.06 -2.50
CA PHE A 141 8.18 26.78 -3.26
C PHE A 141 7.56 27.67 -4.34
N TRP A 142 6.58 27.17 -5.10
CA TRP A 142 5.95 27.89 -6.20
C TRP A 142 4.89 28.92 -5.77
N LEU A 143 4.01 28.56 -4.83
CA LEU A 143 2.87 29.39 -4.41
C LEU A 143 3.16 30.17 -3.12
N GLY A 144 3.91 29.57 -2.19
CA GLY A 144 4.18 30.16 -0.87
C GLY A 144 4.98 31.46 -0.96
N GLN A 145 6.02 31.51 -1.80
CA GLN A 145 6.81 32.73 -2.01
C GLN A 145 5.99 33.90 -2.59
N ARG A 146 4.85 33.61 -3.23
CA ARG A 146 4.03 34.62 -3.91
C ARG A 146 2.88 35.16 -3.07
N PHE A 147 2.38 34.38 -2.11
CA PHE A 147 1.19 34.74 -1.32
C PHE A 147 1.46 34.88 0.20
N PHE A 148 2.46 34.21 0.77
CA PHE A 148 2.68 34.18 2.22
C PHE A 148 4.19 34.12 2.58
N PRO A 149 4.86 35.28 2.74
CA PRO A 149 6.30 35.33 3.03
C PRO A 149 6.71 34.76 4.42
N ASP A 150 5.77 34.57 5.36
CA ASP A 150 6.06 33.98 6.68
C ASP A 150 6.06 32.44 6.71
N ILE A 151 5.85 31.76 5.57
CA ILE A 151 5.82 30.27 5.47
C ILE A 151 7.23 29.65 5.41
N ASP A 152 8.29 30.44 5.38
CA ASP A 152 9.67 29.95 5.23
C ASP A 152 10.07 28.88 6.26
N ASN A 153 9.64 29.02 7.52
CA ASN A 153 9.89 28.03 8.58
C ASN A 153 9.18 26.69 8.29
N LEU A 154 7.98 26.72 7.72
CA LEU A 154 7.23 25.53 7.32
C LEU A 154 7.88 24.87 6.09
N PHE A 155 8.37 25.66 5.13
CA PHE A 155 9.10 25.14 3.97
C PHE A 155 10.34 24.34 4.39
N TRP A 156 11.18 24.92 5.24
CA TRP A 156 12.36 24.23 5.75
C TRP A 156 12.01 23.02 6.62
N GLY A 157 10.93 23.09 7.41
CA GLY A 157 10.42 21.94 8.17
C GLY A 157 9.98 20.77 7.29
N VAL A 158 9.18 21.02 6.25
CA VAL A 158 8.73 20.00 5.29
C VAL A 158 9.91 19.43 4.51
N THR A 159 10.83 20.29 4.05
CA THR A 159 12.01 19.87 3.28
C THR A 159 12.98 19.05 4.13
N ALA A 160 13.21 19.43 5.38
CA ALA A 160 14.02 18.65 6.32
C ALA A 160 13.37 17.29 6.61
N PHE A 161 12.05 17.24 6.82
CA PHE A 161 11.32 15.99 7.00
C PHE A 161 11.36 15.12 5.74
N PHE A 162 11.35 15.72 4.54
CA PHE A 162 11.45 15.02 3.25
C PHE A 162 12.81 14.37 3.07
N VAL A 163 13.88 15.14 3.32
CA VAL A 163 15.25 14.62 3.33
C VAL A 163 15.40 13.53 4.38
N LEU A 164 14.87 13.72 5.59
CA LEU A 164 14.87 12.69 6.64
C LEU A 164 14.16 11.41 6.18
N SER A 165 13.02 11.53 5.48
CA SER A 165 12.26 10.39 4.96
C SER A 165 13.03 9.65 3.86
N ILE A 166 13.72 10.37 2.97
CA ILE A 166 14.64 9.80 1.97
C ILE A 166 15.81 9.09 2.68
N VAL A 167 16.38 9.69 3.72
CA VAL A 167 17.47 9.11 4.49
C VAL A 167 17.01 7.85 5.23
N LEU A 168 15.83 7.88 5.87
CA LEU A 168 15.21 6.70 6.49
C LEU A 168 14.94 5.60 5.46
N LEU A 169 14.53 5.96 4.24
CA LEU A 169 14.41 5.02 3.14
C LEU A 169 15.76 4.43 2.79
N ALA A 170 16.78 5.24 2.53
CA ALA A 170 18.13 4.78 2.21
C ALA A 170 18.73 3.90 3.33
N ILE A 171 18.43 4.21 4.59
CA ILE A 171 18.82 3.43 5.77
C ILE A 171 18.07 2.10 5.81
N THR A 172 16.76 2.10 5.54
CA THR A 172 15.95 0.88 5.42
C THR A 172 16.55 -0.03 4.35
N PHE A 173 17.01 0.54 3.23
CA PHE A 173 17.72 -0.11 2.11
C PHE A 173 19.15 -0.55 2.40
N ASN A 174 19.72 -0.18 3.55
CA ASN A 174 21.05 -0.63 3.96
C ASN A 174 20.96 -1.89 4.84
N SER A 175 21.28 -3.04 4.24
CA SER A 175 21.32 -4.37 4.91
C SER A 175 22.13 -4.42 6.23
N THR A 176 23.05 -3.48 6.44
CA THR A 176 23.89 -3.40 7.64
C THR A 176 23.16 -2.77 8.83
N ILE A 177 22.21 -1.87 8.60
CA ILE A 177 21.50 -1.16 9.68
C ILE A 177 20.29 -1.97 10.13
N THR A 178 19.57 -2.60 9.20
CA THR A 178 18.43 -3.47 9.49
C THR A 178 18.83 -4.66 10.37
N SER A 179 20.03 -5.24 10.15
CA SER A 179 20.57 -6.32 10.99
C SER A 179 21.06 -5.86 12.37
N ARG A 180 21.45 -4.58 12.55
CA ARG A 180 21.81 -3.99 13.84
C ARG A 180 20.59 -3.60 14.67
N GLY A 181 19.54 -3.04 14.06
CA GLY A 181 18.28 -2.73 14.74
C GLY A 181 17.60 -3.98 15.32
N LEU A 182 17.68 -5.11 14.60
CA LEU A 182 17.21 -6.41 15.05
C LEU A 182 17.92 -6.90 16.33
N LYS A 183 19.24 -6.66 16.44
CA LYS A 183 20.04 -7.00 17.63
C LYS A 183 19.74 -6.11 18.84
N LEU A 184 19.24 -4.90 18.65
CA LEU A 184 18.77 -4.04 19.74
C LEU A 184 17.39 -4.48 20.24
N LEU A 185 16.53 -4.91 19.32
CA LEU A 185 15.18 -5.41 19.63
C LEU A 185 15.16 -6.86 20.13
N SER A 186 16.23 -7.64 19.99
CA SER A 186 16.31 -8.99 20.56
C SER A 186 16.25 -9.00 22.10
N GLY A 187 16.39 -7.85 22.77
CA GLY A 187 16.09 -7.72 24.20
C GLY A 187 14.62 -7.93 24.55
N LEU A 188 13.69 -7.70 23.60
CA LEU A 188 12.24 -7.92 23.77
C LEU A 188 11.82 -9.39 23.70
N GLU A 189 12.75 -10.31 23.43
CA GLU A 189 12.51 -11.75 23.32
C GLU A 189 12.08 -12.41 24.64
N ARG A 190 12.20 -11.66 25.75
CA ARG A 190 11.76 -12.05 27.10
C ARG A 190 10.23 -12.13 27.24
N MET A 191 9.45 -11.53 26.33
CA MET A 191 7.98 -11.59 26.37
C MET A 191 7.42 -12.57 25.32
N PRO A 192 6.32 -13.30 25.63
CA PRO A 192 5.69 -14.24 24.69
C PRO A 192 5.12 -13.56 23.43
N LEU A 193 4.65 -12.31 23.54
CA LEU A 193 4.32 -11.47 22.37
C LEU A 193 5.58 -11.05 21.59
N GLY A 194 6.67 -10.77 22.30
CA GLY A 194 7.96 -10.36 21.74
C GLY A 194 8.56 -11.41 20.80
N LYS A 195 8.50 -12.70 21.15
CA LYS A 195 8.95 -13.80 20.25
C LYS A 195 8.17 -13.86 18.94
N LYS A 196 6.85 -13.64 18.98
CA LYS A 196 5.99 -13.69 17.78
C LYS A 196 6.27 -12.50 16.88
N ILE A 197 6.46 -11.32 17.47
CA ILE A 197 6.82 -10.08 16.77
C ILE A 197 8.24 -10.18 16.19
N LEU A 198 9.22 -10.65 16.96
CA LEU A 198 10.59 -10.86 16.51
C LEU A 198 10.69 -11.88 15.38
N LYS A 199 9.92 -12.97 15.42
CA LYS A 199 9.88 -13.93 14.31
C LYS A 199 9.34 -13.30 13.02
N VAL A 200 8.31 -12.46 13.13
CA VAL A 200 7.78 -11.70 11.99
C VAL A 200 8.80 -10.66 11.52
N LEU A 201 9.40 -9.86 12.41
CA LEU A 201 10.42 -8.86 12.08
C LEU A 201 11.65 -9.49 11.44
N ASN A 202 12.18 -10.58 11.99
CA ASN A 202 13.29 -11.33 11.40
C ASN A 202 12.93 -11.84 10.01
N SER A 203 11.72 -12.40 9.82
CA SER A 203 11.26 -12.84 8.49
C SER A 203 11.16 -11.70 7.49
N VAL A 204 10.75 -10.50 7.94
CA VAL A 204 10.69 -9.29 7.11
C VAL A 204 12.10 -8.79 6.79
N THR A 205 13.02 -8.79 7.76
CA THR A 205 14.41 -8.35 7.59
C THR A 205 15.25 -9.30 6.73
N GLU A 206 15.17 -10.61 6.94
CA GLU A 206 15.80 -11.60 6.06
C GLU A 206 15.21 -11.50 4.65
N SER A 207 13.90 -11.27 4.57
CA SER A 207 13.27 -11.08 3.28
C SER A 207 13.73 -9.81 2.58
N TYR A 208 13.91 -8.72 3.34
CA TYR A 208 14.42 -7.43 2.90
C TYR A 208 15.82 -7.53 2.28
N VAL A 209 16.72 -8.28 2.91
CA VAL A 209 18.09 -8.49 2.39
C VAL A 209 18.03 -9.16 1.01
N GLY A 210 17.13 -10.13 0.82
CA GLY A 210 16.87 -10.74 -0.49
C GLY A 210 16.40 -9.73 -1.56
N TYR A 211 15.58 -8.75 -1.17
CA TYR A 211 15.13 -7.67 -2.05
C TYR A 211 16.27 -6.70 -2.41
N SER A 212 17.08 -6.30 -1.41
CA SER A 212 18.16 -5.30 -1.59
C SER A 212 19.24 -5.70 -2.61
N ARG A 213 19.37 -7.00 -2.92
CA ARG A 213 20.26 -7.52 -3.99
C ARG A 213 19.74 -7.22 -5.40
N ASN A 214 18.43 -7.13 -5.60
CA ASN A 214 17.78 -6.91 -6.89
C ASN A 214 17.35 -5.45 -7.08
N LYS A 215 18.35 -4.53 -7.08
CA LYS A 215 18.11 -3.07 -7.17
C LYS A 215 17.32 -2.65 -8.41
N LYS A 216 17.45 -3.36 -9.55
CA LYS A 216 16.73 -3.06 -10.80
C LYS A 216 15.22 -3.28 -10.65
N GLU A 217 14.81 -4.42 -10.13
CA GLU A 217 13.40 -4.79 -9.94
C GLU A 217 12.71 -3.88 -8.92
N LEU A 218 13.41 -3.53 -7.84
CA LEU A 218 12.91 -2.57 -6.85
C LEU A 218 12.81 -1.14 -7.42
N GLY A 219 13.81 -0.73 -8.21
CA GLY A 219 13.77 0.57 -8.91
C GLY A 219 12.59 0.66 -9.88
N LEU A 220 12.32 -0.43 -10.62
CA LEU A 220 11.18 -0.51 -11.52
C LEU A 220 9.85 -0.46 -10.75
N PHE A 221 9.72 -1.21 -9.65
CA PHE A 221 8.55 -1.14 -8.77
C PHE A 221 8.31 0.27 -8.26
N PHE A 222 9.37 0.94 -7.79
CA PHE A 222 9.29 2.29 -7.24
C PHE A 222 8.94 3.34 -8.30
N ALA A 223 9.53 3.23 -9.50
CA ALA A 223 9.18 4.09 -10.63
C ALA A 223 7.70 3.96 -11.00
N TRP A 224 7.17 2.74 -11.05
CA TRP A 224 5.74 2.53 -11.28
C TRP A 224 4.87 3.10 -10.16
N CYS A 225 5.30 3.03 -8.89
CA CYS A 225 4.58 3.71 -7.80
C CYS A 225 4.55 5.23 -7.99
N MET A 226 5.66 5.84 -8.43
CA MET A 226 5.70 7.28 -8.68
C MET A 226 4.76 7.70 -9.81
N VAL A 227 4.75 6.94 -10.91
CA VAL A 227 3.84 7.18 -12.05
C VAL A 227 2.39 7.04 -11.61
N GLU A 228 2.07 6.01 -10.84
CA GLU A 228 0.73 5.80 -10.31
C GLU A 228 0.27 6.93 -9.38
N ASN A 229 1.15 7.42 -8.51
CA ASN A 229 0.82 8.55 -7.63
C ASN A 229 0.59 9.87 -8.39
N LEU A 230 1.15 10.03 -9.60
CA LEU A 230 0.88 11.18 -10.47
C LEU A 230 -0.52 11.13 -11.10
N PHE A 231 -1.04 9.92 -11.33
CA PHE A 231 -2.37 9.67 -11.86
C PHE A 231 -3.17 8.91 -10.80
N PRO A 232 -3.60 9.58 -9.70
CA PRO A 232 -4.42 8.93 -8.70
C PRO A 232 -5.75 8.52 -9.35
N ILE A 233 -5.83 7.26 -9.76
CA ILE A 233 -7.05 6.62 -10.22
C ILE A 233 -7.72 6.05 -8.96
N ALA A 234 -8.14 6.95 -8.08
CA ALA A 234 -9.09 6.76 -6.98
C ALA A 234 -9.25 8.09 -6.23
#